data_AF-A0A2A7MNQ2-F1
#
_entry.id   AF-A0A2A7MNQ2-F1
#
_cell.length_a   1.000
_cell.length_b   1.000
_cell.length_c   1.000
_cell.angle_alpha   90.00
_cell.angle_beta   90.00
_cell.angle_gamma   90.00
#
_symmetry.space_group_name_H-M   'P 1'
#
loop_
_entity.id
_entity.type
_entity.pdbx_description
1 polymer ?
#
loop_
_entity_poly.entity_id
_entity_poly.type
_entity_poly.pdbx_seq_one_letter_code
_entity_poly.pdbx_strand_id
1 'polypeptide(L)' 'HAMDPAAVFASLNALGGTPPYTIVIGCEVANVDEGIGLSDVVAAAVPGAVQTVEDVVNGLLARAAVGQG' A
#
# COMPACT_ATOMS: atom_id res chain seq x y z
N HIS A 1 -16.15 -1.28 -6.43
CA HIS A 1 -15.84 -2.06 -5.23
C HIS A 1 -14.64 -1.43 -4.55
N ALA A 2 -14.82 -0.82 -3.38
CA ALA A 2 -13.69 -0.35 -2.59
C ALA A 2 -13.33 -1.46 -1.60
N MET A 3 -12.07 -1.90 -1.62
CA MET A 3 -11.51 -2.69 -0.53
C MET A 3 -10.98 -1.69 0.49
N ASP A 4 -11.81 -1.30 1.44
CA ASP A 4 -11.38 -0.48 2.57
C ASP A 4 -10.36 -1.27 3.41
N PRO A 5 -9.11 -0.79 3.57
CA PRO A 5 -8.08 -1.53 4.29
C PRO A 5 -8.48 -1.83 5.75
N ALA A 6 -9.23 -0.93 6.40
CA ALA A 6 -9.68 -1.15 7.77
C ALA A 6 -10.68 -2.32 7.85
N ALA A 7 -11.61 -2.43 6.91
CA ALA A 7 -12.53 -3.56 6.80
C ALA A 7 -11.79 -4.90 6.57
N VAL A 8 -10.71 -4.90 5.78
CA VAL A 8 -9.87 -6.10 5.57
C VAL A 8 -9.19 -6.53 6.87
N PHE A 9 -8.54 -5.60 7.57
CA PHE A 9 -7.86 -5.91 8.83
C PHE A 9 -8.84 -6.31 9.93
N ALA A 10 -10.01 -5.69 9.99
CA ALA A 10 -11.08 -6.08 10.91
C ALA A 10 -11.56 -7.52 10.63
N SER A 11 -11.72 -7.88 9.35
CA SER A 11 -12.12 -9.24 8.95
C SER A 11 -11.05 -10.27 9.29
N LEU A 12 -9.77 -9.96 9.06
CA LEU A 12 -8.65 -10.82 9.46
C LEU A 12 -8.65 -11.09 10.97
N ASN A 13 -8.83 -10.04 11.77
CA ASN A 13 -8.91 -10.14 13.22
C ASN A 13 -10.12 -10.98 13.69
N ALA A 14 -11.29 -10.80 13.07
CA ALA A 14 -12.49 -11.57 13.39
C ALA A 14 -12.33 -13.07 13.13
N LEU A 15 -11.47 -13.45 12.17
CA LEU A 15 -11.11 -14.83 11.86
C LEU A 15 -9.98 -15.38 12.73
N GLY A 16 -9.52 -14.63 13.74
CA GLY A 16 -8.45 -15.02 14.66
C GLY A 16 -7.03 -14.84 14.10
N GLY A 17 -6.88 -14.14 12.99
CA GLY A 17 -5.59 -13.80 12.41
C GLY A 17 -5.08 -12.43 12.88
N THR A 18 -3.76 -12.25 12.85
CA THR A 18 -3.12 -10.94 13.03
C THR A 18 -2.28 -10.64 11.80
N PRO A 19 -2.37 -9.44 11.20
CA PRO A 19 -1.53 -9.11 10.07
C PRO A 19 -0.06 -9.07 10.54
N PRO A 20 0.89 -9.54 9.72
CA PRO A 20 2.31 -9.28 9.98
C PRO A 20 2.57 -7.76 9.89
N TYR A 21 3.82 -7.33 10.10
CA TYR A 21 4.18 -5.94 9.89
C TYR A 21 3.74 -5.48 8.49
N THR A 22 2.78 -4.56 8.44
CA THR A 22 2.06 -4.19 7.23
C THR A 22 2.13 -2.69 7.03
N ILE A 23 2.46 -2.27 5.81
CA ILE A 23 2.48 -0.87 5.38
C ILE A 23 1.47 -0.74 4.24
N VAL A 24 0.64 0.31 4.30
CA VAL A 24 -0.33 0.66 3.24
C VAL A 24 0.12 1.97 2.60
N ILE A 25 0.31 1.96 1.28
CA ILE A 25 0.67 3.14 0.49
C ILE A 25 -0.55 3.48 -0.39
N GLY A 26 -1.12 4.67 -0.17
CA GLY A 26 -2.30 5.15 -0.90
C GLY A 26 -1.97 6.33 -1.80
N CYS A 27 -2.79 6.51 -2.84
CA CYS A 27 -2.81 7.70 -3.69
C CYS A 27 -4.26 8.19 -3.79
N GLU A 28 -4.49 9.46 -3.47
CA GLU A 28 -5.82 10.05 -3.56
C GLU A 28 -6.23 10.24 -5.02
N VAL A 29 -7.47 9.87 -5.33
CA VAL A 29 -8.01 9.98 -6.70
C VAL A 29 -8.49 11.40 -6.98
N ALA A 30 -8.33 11.87 -8.21
CA ALA A 30 -8.84 13.18 -8.61
C ALA A 30 -10.34 13.15 -8.98
N ASN A 31 -10.83 12.04 -9.53
CA ASN A 31 -12.24 11.81 -9.87
C ASN A 31 -12.53 10.29 -9.93
N VAL A 32 -13.81 9.95 -9.92
CA VAL A 32 -14.33 8.57 -9.99
C VAL A 32 -15.40 8.42 -11.08
N ASP A 33 -15.45 9.37 -12.00
CA ASP A 33 -16.40 9.35 -13.11
C ASP A 33 -16.12 8.18 -14.05
N GLU A 34 -17.13 7.77 -14.82
CA GLU A 34 -16.97 6.68 -15.78
C GLU A 34 -15.91 7.02 -16.85
N GLY A 35 -14.93 6.12 -17.02
CA GLY A 35 -13.83 6.31 -17.94
C GLY A 35 -12.82 5.18 -17.90
N ILE A 36 -11.84 5.23 -18.79
CA ILE A 36 -10.72 4.28 -18.83
C ILE A 36 -9.44 5.04 -18.54
N GLY A 37 -8.65 4.52 -17.61
CA GLY A 37 -7.34 5.08 -17.25
C GLY A 37 -7.37 5.92 -15.99
N LEU A 38 -6.21 6.48 -15.66
CA LEU A 38 -6.00 7.36 -14.52
C LEU A 38 -6.15 8.82 -14.99
N SER A 39 -6.62 9.70 -14.11
CA SER A 39 -6.46 11.14 -14.33
C SER A 39 -4.97 11.50 -14.43
N ASP A 40 -4.64 12.57 -15.17
CA ASP A 40 -3.24 12.98 -15.41
C ASP A 40 -2.44 13.15 -14.10
N VAL A 41 -3.05 13.72 -13.08
CA VAL A 41 -2.41 13.95 -11.77
C VAL A 41 -2.14 12.65 -11.02
N VAL A 42 -3.03 11.66 -11.10
CA VAL A 42 -2.83 10.34 -10.49
C VAL A 42 -1.81 9.54 -11.29
N ALA A 43 -1.85 9.61 -12.63
CA ALA A 43 -0.85 8.97 -13.48
C ALA A 43 0.56 9.50 -13.19
N ALA A 44 0.70 10.82 -13.00
CA ALA A 44 1.95 11.46 -12.62
C ALA A 44 2.45 11.07 -11.20
N ALA A 45 1.55 10.66 -10.30
CA ALA A 45 1.90 10.20 -8.97
C ALA A 45 2.44 8.76 -8.93
N VAL A 46 2.12 7.93 -9.94
CA VAL A 46 2.49 6.51 -9.97
C VAL A 46 4.01 6.28 -9.83
N PRO A 47 4.90 6.97 -10.57
CA PRO A 47 6.34 6.77 -10.41
C PRO A 47 6.83 7.04 -8.97
N GLY A 48 6.30 8.07 -8.31
CA GLY A 48 6.63 8.37 -6.92
C GLY A 48 6.12 7.31 -5.94
N ALA A 49 4.93 6.76 -6.18
CA ALA A 49 4.40 5.66 -5.40
C ALA A 49 5.27 4.39 -5.54
N VAL A 50 5.74 4.07 -6.75
CA VAL A 50 6.65 2.94 -6.99
C VAL A 50 7.96 3.13 -6.23
N GLN A 51 8.57 4.32 -6.30
CA GLN A 51 9.77 4.62 -5.53
C GLN A 51 9.55 4.48 -4.03
N THR A 52 8.40 4.92 -3.52
CA THR A 52 8.05 4.76 -2.10
C THR A 52 7.98 3.28 -1.69
N VAL A 53 7.44 2.41 -2.54
CA VAL A 53 7.42 0.96 -2.31
C VAL A 53 8.85 0.40 -2.27
N GLU A 54 9.69 0.78 -3.23
CA GLU A 54 11.09 0.35 -3.29
C GLU A 54 11.89 0.75 -2.03
N ASP A 55 11.74 2.00 -1.59
CA ASP A 55 12.40 2.51 -0.38
C ASP A 55 11.96 1.76 0.88
N VAL A 56 10.66 1.48 1.00
CA VAL A 56 10.12 0.69 2.11
C VAL A 56 10.72 -0.71 2.11
N VAL A 57 10.72 -1.39 0.96
CA VAL A 57 11.27 -2.75 0.85
C VAL A 57 12.75 -2.77 1.18
N ASN A 58 13.53 -1.83 0.63
CA ASN A 58 14.97 -1.72 0.92
C ASN A 58 15.23 -1.48 2.40
N GLY A 59 14.46 -0.60 3.05
CA GLY A 59 14.54 -0.36 4.49
C GLY A 59 14.23 -1.60 5.33
N LEU A 60 13.26 -2.42 4.91
CA LEU A 60 12.91 -3.67 5.59
C LEU A 60 13.99 -4.74 5.43
N LEU A 61 14.55 -4.89 4.23
CA LEU A 61 15.64 -5.82 3.97
C LEU A 61 16.89 -5.47 4.79
N ALA A 62 17.24 -4.18 4.86
CA ALA A 62 18.36 -3.72 5.68
C ALA A 62 18.17 -4.05 7.17
N ARG A 63 16.96 -3.86 7.71
CA ARG A 63 16.64 -4.20 9.11
C ARG A 63 16.70 -5.70 9.37
N ALA A 64 16.20 -6.51 8.43
CA ALA A 64 16.25 -7.97 8.55
C ALA A 64 17.69 -8.49 8.60
N ALA A 65 18.61 -7.92 7.81
CA ALA A 65 20.01 -8.29 7.83
C ALA A 65 20.70 -8.00 9.18
N VAL A 66 20.32 -6.90 9.85
CA VAL A 66 20.89 -6.50 11.16
C VAL A 66 20.37 -7.38 12.31
N GLY A 67 19.14 -7.89 12.23
CA GLY A 67 18.55 -8.74 13.26
C GLY A 67 19.04 -10.20 13.28
N GLN A 68 19.89 -10.60 12.33
CA GLN A 68 20.43 -11.96 12.20
C GLN A 68 21.92 -12.09 12.58
N GLY A 69 22.51 -11.06 13.22
CA GLY A 69 23.86 -11.08 13.79
C GLY A 69 23.82 -11.03 15.31
#